data_AF-A0A7G7LKG2-F1
#
_entry.id   AF-A0A7G7LKG2-F1
#
_cell.length_a   1.000
_cell.length_b   1.000
_cell.length_c   1.000
_cell.angle_alpha   90.00
_cell.angle_beta   90.00
_cell.angle_gamma   90.00
#
_symmetry.space_group_name_H-M   'P 1'
#
loop_
_entity.id
_entity.type
_entity.pdbx_description
1 polymer ?
#
loop_
_entity_poly.entity_id
_entity_poly.type
_entity_poly.pdbx_seq_one_letter_code
_entity_poly.pdbx_strand_id
1 'polypeptide(L)'
;MSNNYSEIFQHNYSDLVTEYDKGVWMLEFRKLSQQVYETHDIKSQGNVINIIKKTLPLKYSHIFVTVNPPPSLLLDDFIKIINKMLNKRWIKGYIYVLEQRGENDEELGKGFHTHILLDIQEGIKKSEIDREIKNTWKKILDQDNYHILNIKYINNDEQLRKQSYMLSYKKEEIKHKKQEYDIIWRNRNNLNKYYYLNYKIEQTCQENMPDL
;
A
#
# COMPACT_ATOMS: atom_id res chain seq x y z
N MET A 1 -41.56 5.69 -17.53
CA MET A 1 -40.56 4.99 -18.37
C MET A 1 -40.18 3.73 -17.64
N SER A 2 -40.57 2.56 -18.13
CA SER A 2 -40.17 1.28 -17.54
C SER A 2 -38.69 1.06 -17.85
N ASN A 3 -37.82 1.16 -16.85
CA ASN A 3 -36.42 0.78 -17.03
C ASN A 3 -36.39 -0.71 -17.32
N ASN A 4 -35.96 -1.08 -18.53
CA ASN A 4 -35.84 -2.45 -18.98
C ASN A 4 -34.60 -3.08 -18.33
N TYR A 5 -34.67 -3.37 -17.02
CA TYR A 5 -33.62 -4.05 -16.27
C TYR A 5 -33.35 -5.47 -16.80
N SER A 6 -34.19 -5.98 -17.71
CA SER A 6 -34.15 -7.36 -18.15
C SER A 6 -32.91 -7.70 -18.97
N GLU A 7 -32.32 -6.77 -19.71
CA GLU A 7 -31.25 -7.07 -20.69
C GLU A 7 -29.86 -7.24 -20.05
N ILE A 8 -29.51 -6.43 -19.05
CA ILE A 8 -28.18 -6.48 -18.40
C ILE A 8 -28.00 -7.73 -17.52
N PHE A 9 -29.10 -8.28 -16.97
CA PHE A 9 -29.05 -9.47 -16.10
C PHE A 9 -29.41 -10.78 -16.82
N GLN A 10 -29.51 -10.80 -18.16
CA GLN A 10 -29.69 -12.06 -18.90
C GLN A 10 -28.47 -12.98 -18.83
N HIS A 11 -27.32 -12.42 -18.48
CA HIS A 11 -26.05 -13.13 -18.30
C HIS A 11 -25.58 -13.01 -16.86
N ASN A 12 -25.04 -14.10 -16.29
CA ASN A 12 -24.39 -14.01 -14.99
C ASN A 12 -23.10 -13.20 -15.12
N TYR A 13 -22.67 -12.58 -14.02
CA TYR A 13 -21.41 -11.80 -14.00
C TYR A 13 -20.21 -12.62 -14.50
N SER A 14 -20.18 -13.92 -14.23
CA SER A 14 -19.14 -14.86 -14.70
C SER A 14 -19.11 -15.03 -16.22
N ASP A 15 -20.23 -14.76 -16.88
CA ASP A 15 -20.42 -15.01 -18.30
C ASP A 15 -20.04 -13.76 -19.14
N LEU A 16 -19.73 -12.64 -18.46
CA LEU A 16 -19.31 -11.40 -19.09
C LEU A 16 -17.83 -11.43 -19.45
N VAL A 17 -17.54 -11.24 -20.73
CA VAL A 17 -16.17 -11.37 -21.28
C VAL A 17 -15.35 -10.09 -21.09
N THR A 18 -15.98 -8.91 -21.14
CA THR A 18 -15.25 -7.64 -21.09
C THR A 18 -15.32 -6.97 -19.72
N GLU A 19 -14.24 -6.29 -19.34
CA GLU A 19 -14.20 -5.49 -18.10
C GLU A 19 -15.17 -4.31 -18.12
N TYR A 20 -15.48 -3.78 -19.31
CA TYR A 20 -16.49 -2.73 -19.48
C TYR A 20 -17.88 -3.25 -19.13
N ASP A 21 -18.28 -4.42 -19.68
CA ASP A 21 -19.60 -5.01 -19.42
C ASP A 21 -19.75 -5.43 -17.96
N LYS A 22 -18.69 -6.00 -17.36
CA LYS A 22 -18.63 -6.27 -15.92
C LYS A 22 -18.80 -5.00 -15.09
N GLY A 23 -18.19 -3.89 -15.51
CA GLY A 23 -18.32 -2.59 -14.86
C GLY A 23 -19.75 -2.05 -14.90
N VAL A 24 -20.40 -2.11 -16.07
CA VAL A 24 -21.80 -1.71 -16.26
C VAL A 24 -22.74 -2.58 -15.42
N TRP A 25 -22.55 -3.90 -15.46
CA TRP A 25 -23.33 -4.85 -14.65
C TRP A 25 -23.21 -4.56 -13.15
N MET A 26 -21.98 -4.31 -12.67
CA MET A 26 -21.72 -4.01 -11.26
C MET A 26 -22.36 -2.69 -10.79
N LEU A 27 -22.35 -1.66 -11.65
CA LEU A 27 -23.00 -0.38 -11.35
C LEU A 27 -24.51 -0.56 -11.24
N GLU A 28 -25.12 -1.30 -12.15
CA GLU A 28 -26.57 -1.51 -12.15
C GLU A 28 -27.02 -2.41 -11.00
N PHE A 29 -26.25 -3.47 -10.71
CA PHE A 29 -26.46 -4.31 -9.54
C PHE A 29 -26.42 -3.49 -8.24
N ARG A 30 -25.46 -2.57 -8.11
CA ARG A 30 -25.38 -1.67 -6.94
C ARG A 30 -26.63 -0.80 -6.81
N LYS A 31 -27.11 -0.17 -7.90
CA LYS A 31 -28.32 0.66 -7.87
C LYS A 31 -29.55 -0.14 -7.45
N LEU A 32 -29.76 -1.32 -8.04
CA LEU A 32 -30.88 -2.19 -7.70
C LEU A 32 -30.78 -2.70 -6.26
N SER A 33 -29.58 -3.10 -5.82
CA SER A 33 -29.36 -3.52 -4.44
C SER A 33 -29.73 -2.40 -3.48
N GLN A 34 -29.33 -1.15 -3.77
CA GLN A 34 -29.64 0.01 -2.96
C GLN A 34 -31.14 0.30 -2.93
N GLN A 35 -31.83 0.21 -4.07
CA GLN A 35 -33.29 0.34 -4.12
C GLN A 35 -34.00 -0.73 -3.29
N VAL A 36 -33.54 -1.99 -3.32
CA VAL A 36 -34.07 -3.06 -2.47
C VAL A 36 -33.79 -2.76 -0.98
N TYR A 37 -32.59 -2.28 -0.64
CA TYR A 37 -32.25 -1.88 0.74
C TYR A 37 -33.14 -0.77 1.28
N GLU A 38 -33.47 0.23 0.45
CA GLU A 38 -34.28 1.38 0.82
C GLU A 38 -35.78 1.04 0.91
N THR A 39 -36.26 0.13 0.05
CA THR A 39 -37.67 -0.28 0.01
C THR A 39 -38.06 -1.29 1.09
N HIS A 40 -37.13 -2.08 1.62
CA HIS A 40 -37.42 -3.19 2.55
C HIS A 40 -36.95 -2.97 4.00
N ASP A 41 -36.52 -1.75 4.37
CA ASP A 41 -36.02 -1.38 5.71
C ASP A 41 -35.10 -2.43 6.38
N ILE A 42 -34.17 -2.96 5.59
CA ILE A 42 -33.29 -4.08 5.96
C ILE A 42 -32.30 -3.70 7.08
N LYS A 43 -32.19 -2.40 7.42
CA LYS A 43 -31.36 -1.90 8.55
C LYS A 43 -31.78 -2.50 9.90
N SER A 44 -33.02 -3.00 10.02
CA SER A 44 -33.55 -3.59 11.25
C SER A 44 -33.15 -5.05 11.49
N GLN A 45 -32.61 -5.76 10.48
CA GLN A 45 -32.26 -7.19 10.58
C GLN A 45 -30.75 -7.39 10.70
N GLY A 46 -30.24 -7.41 11.93
CA GLY A 46 -28.80 -7.52 12.25
C GLY A 46 -28.04 -8.68 11.59
N ASN A 47 -28.75 -9.74 11.15
CA ASN A 47 -28.17 -10.87 10.43
C ASN A 47 -27.69 -10.51 9.01
N VAL A 48 -28.40 -9.63 8.31
CA VAL A 48 -28.07 -9.25 6.91
C VAL A 48 -26.83 -8.35 6.86
N ILE A 49 -26.70 -7.41 7.81
CA ILE A 49 -25.52 -6.55 7.96
C ILE A 49 -24.24 -7.37 8.18
N ASN A 50 -24.33 -8.47 8.95
CA ASN A 50 -23.18 -9.35 9.20
C ASN A 50 -22.79 -10.19 7.98
N ILE A 51 -23.77 -10.59 7.16
CA ILE A 51 -23.51 -11.29 5.89
C ILE A 51 -22.82 -10.35 4.90
N ILE A 52 -23.34 -9.12 4.70
CA ILE A 52 -22.75 -8.12 3.80
C ILE A 52 -21.31 -7.77 4.19
N LYS A 53 -21.02 -7.62 5.49
CA LYS A 53 -19.66 -7.39 5.98
C LYS A 53 -18.70 -8.56 5.71
N LYS A 54 -19.22 -9.79 5.61
CA LYS A 54 -18.45 -10.99 5.28
C LYS A 54 -18.24 -11.18 3.78
N THR A 55 -19.19 -10.74 2.94
CA THR A 55 -19.12 -10.90 1.47
C THR A 55 -18.51 -9.71 0.73
N LEU A 56 -18.37 -8.54 1.36
CA LEU A 56 -17.61 -7.44 0.75
C LEU A 56 -16.12 -7.82 0.73
N PRO A 57 -15.44 -7.71 -0.43
CA PRO A 57 -14.02 -7.97 -0.51
C PRO A 57 -13.28 -7.13 0.53
N LEU A 58 -12.21 -7.69 1.11
CA LEU A 58 -11.32 -6.96 2.01
C LEU A 58 -11.02 -5.60 1.37
N LYS A 59 -11.39 -4.52 2.08
CA LYS A 59 -11.22 -3.14 1.58
C LYS A 59 -9.75 -2.83 1.27
N TYR A 60 -8.82 -3.61 1.82
CA TYR A 60 -7.39 -3.49 1.66
C TYR A 60 -6.75 -4.88 1.75
N SER A 61 -5.83 -5.16 0.84
CA SER A 61 -4.94 -6.33 0.83
C SER A 61 -3.49 -5.93 1.15
N HIS A 62 -3.20 -4.63 1.16
CA HIS A 62 -1.86 -4.10 1.31
C HIS A 62 -1.81 -2.93 2.27
N ILE A 63 -0.62 -2.71 2.84
CA ILE A 63 -0.32 -1.55 3.68
C ILE A 63 0.91 -0.85 3.14
N PHE A 64 0.81 0.46 2.98
CA PHE A 64 1.94 1.34 2.71
C PHE A 64 2.32 2.10 3.97
N VAL A 65 3.53 1.83 4.48
CA VAL A 65 4.10 2.47 5.65
C VAL A 65 5.19 3.43 5.20
N THR A 66 5.17 4.65 5.72
CA THR A 66 6.30 5.58 5.62
C THR A 66 6.80 5.91 7.01
N VAL A 67 8.12 5.81 7.21
CA VAL A 67 8.76 6.09 8.50
C VAL A 67 9.87 7.11 8.30
N ASN A 68 9.75 8.24 9.00
CA ASN A 68 10.72 9.32 9.05
C ASN A 68 11.33 9.37 10.46
N PRO A 69 12.49 8.73 10.68
CA PRO A 69 13.14 8.73 11.99
C PRO A 69 13.65 10.11 12.40
N PRO A 70 13.83 10.37 13.71
CA PRO A 70 14.45 11.60 14.17
C PRO A 70 15.90 11.68 13.68
N PRO A 71 16.45 12.89 13.46
CA PRO A 71 17.82 13.07 12.96
C PRO A 71 18.90 12.44 13.84
N SER A 72 18.60 12.19 15.12
CA SER A 72 19.51 11.56 16.08
C SER A 72 19.58 10.04 15.97
N LEU A 73 18.66 9.38 15.24
CA LEU A 73 18.68 7.93 15.11
C LEU A 73 19.77 7.49 14.13
N LEU A 74 20.56 6.50 14.53
CA LEU A 74 21.56 5.90 13.65
C LEU A 74 20.90 4.99 12.60
N LEU A 75 21.47 4.97 11.39
CA LEU A 75 20.96 4.19 10.26
C LEU A 75 20.88 2.68 10.59
N ASP A 76 21.90 2.12 11.22
CA ASP A 76 21.92 0.70 11.58
C ASP A 76 20.79 0.33 12.54
N ASP A 77 20.52 1.20 13.53
CA ASP A 77 19.43 0.98 14.47
C ASP A 77 18.07 1.13 13.78
N PHE A 78 17.94 2.09 12.86
CA PHE A 78 16.76 2.22 12.02
C PHE A 78 16.47 0.93 11.24
N ILE A 79 17.49 0.36 10.58
CA ILE A 79 17.36 -0.90 9.82
C ILE A 79 16.99 -2.07 10.73
N LYS A 80 17.59 -2.18 11.94
CA LYS A 80 17.21 -3.22 12.92
C LYS A 80 15.73 -3.13 13.30
N ILE A 81 15.19 -1.91 13.47
CA ILE A 81 13.77 -1.72 13.83
C ILE A 81 12.85 -2.05 12.66
N ILE A 82 13.23 -1.67 11.43
CA ILE A 82 12.53 -2.09 10.21
C ILE A 82 12.45 -3.62 10.19
N ASN A 83 13.57 -4.32 10.33
CA ASN A 83 13.59 -5.78 10.34
C ASN A 83 12.74 -6.39 11.47
N LYS A 84 12.72 -5.76 12.65
CA LYS A 84 11.82 -6.17 13.74
C LYS A 84 10.34 -6.02 13.38
N MET A 85 9.99 -4.96 12.65
CA MET A 85 8.63 -4.74 12.13
C MET A 85 8.28 -5.75 11.05
N LEU A 86 9.21 -6.09 10.15
CA LEU A 86 8.95 -7.02 9.03
C LEU A 86 8.81 -8.48 9.48
N ASN A 87 9.27 -8.82 10.69
CA ASN A 87 9.15 -10.16 11.27
C ASN A 87 7.76 -10.49 11.88
N LYS A 88 6.74 -9.63 11.70
CA LYS A 88 5.39 -9.94 12.21
C LYS A 88 4.74 -11.05 11.40
N ARG A 89 4.10 -12.00 12.10
CA ARG A 89 3.49 -13.19 11.49
C ARG A 89 2.40 -12.87 10.45
N TRP A 90 1.71 -11.74 10.59
CA TRP A 90 0.65 -11.34 9.67
C TRP A 90 1.15 -10.71 8.37
N ILE A 91 2.46 -10.45 8.24
CA ILE A 91 3.08 -9.99 7.01
C ILE A 91 3.38 -11.24 6.16
N LYS A 92 2.74 -11.35 4.99
CA LYS A 92 2.99 -12.44 4.02
C LYS A 92 4.25 -12.18 3.20
N GLY A 93 4.44 -10.92 2.83
CA GLY A 93 5.57 -10.45 2.07
C GLY A 93 5.72 -8.95 2.18
N TYR A 94 6.87 -8.44 1.77
CA TYR A 94 7.14 -7.01 1.77
C TYR A 94 8.11 -6.59 0.68
N ILE A 95 8.08 -5.30 0.35
CA ILE A 95 9.15 -4.60 -0.35
C ILE A 95 9.36 -3.23 0.30
N TYR A 96 10.62 -2.82 0.46
CA TYR A 96 10.94 -1.50 0.97
C TYR A 96 12.19 -0.89 0.34
N VAL A 97 12.28 0.43 0.43
CA VAL A 97 13.43 1.23 0.02
C VAL A 97 13.93 2.08 1.19
N LEU A 98 15.21 2.45 1.14
CA LEU A 98 15.81 3.47 1.98
C LEU A 98 16.17 4.65 1.09
N GLU A 99 15.71 5.84 1.46
CA GLU A 99 15.89 7.09 0.70
C GLU A 99 16.41 8.18 1.65
N GLN A 100 17.06 9.22 1.11
CA GLN A 100 17.53 10.37 1.88
C GLN A 100 17.14 11.71 1.23
N ARG A 101 17.33 12.82 1.96
CA ARG A 101 16.90 14.16 1.52
C ARG A 101 18.03 15.10 1.10
N GLY A 102 19.28 14.73 1.37
CA GLY A 102 20.47 15.48 1.00
C GLY A 102 20.65 15.58 -0.51
N GLU A 103 21.14 16.75 -0.93
CA GLU A 103 21.30 17.12 -2.34
C GLU A 103 22.77 17.43 -2.70
N ASN A 104 23.69 17.16 -1.78
CA ASN A 104 25.14 17.35 -1.92
C ASN A 104 25.91 16.39 -0.99
N ASP A 105 27.24 16.34 -1.15
CA ASP A 105 28.12 15.47 -0.36
C ASP A 105 28.10 15.75 1.15
N GLU A 106 27.92 17.01 1.57
CA GLU A 106 27.88 17.41 2.98
C GLU A 106 26.58 16.97 3.67
N GLU A 107 25.48 16.92 2.92
CA GLU A 107 24.17 16.51 3.41
C GLU A 107 23.87 15.02 3.20
N LEU A 108 24.86 14.23 2.78
CA LEU A 108 24.63 12.84 2.40
C LEU A 108 24.05 12.02 3.57
N GLY A 109 22.87 11.42 3.34
CA GLY A 109 22.15 10.64 4.35
C GLY A 109 21.30 11.48 5.31
N LYS A 110 21.30 12.81 5.19
CA LYS A 110 20.45 13.69 6.00
C LYS A 110 18.97 13.37 5.74
N GLY A 111 18.23 13.24 6.84
CA GLY A 111 16.79 12.99 6.79
C GLY A 111 16.42 11.69 6.08
N PHE A 112 17.22 10.64 6.24
CA PHE A 112 16.90 9.32 5.71
C PHE A 112 15.53 8.83 6.20
N HIS A 113 14.86 8.04 5.38
CA HIS A 113 13.52 7.53 5.63
C HIS A 113 13.27 6.25 4.83
N THR A 114 12.16 5.58 5.11
CA THR A 114 11.76 4.38 4.38
C THR A 114 10.32 4.43 3.94
N HIS A 115 10.08 3.85 2.76
CA HIS A 115 8.78 3.47 2.25
C HIS A 115 8.70 1.95 2.20
N ILE A 116 7.64 1.38 2.78
CA ILE A 116 7.44 -0.06 2.93
C ILE A 116 6.06 -0.42 2.40
N LEU A 117 6.00 -1.36 1.48
CA LEU A 117 4.76 -2.04 1.07
C LEU A 117 4.71 -3.41 1.72
N LEU A 118 3.58 -3.73 2.35
CA LEU A 118 3.31 -5.00 3.01
C LEU A 118 2.13 -5.68 2.34
N ASP A 119 2.28 -6.96 2.02
CA ASP A 119 1.17 -7.87 1.75
C ASP A 119 0.78 -8.54 3.07
N ILE A 120 -0.52 -8.57 3.38
CA ILE A 120 -1.02 -8.96 4.70
C ILE A 120 -1.90 -10.20 4.66
N GLN A 121 -1.95 -10.90 5.79
CA GLN A 121 -2.89 -11.99 6.00
C GLN A 121 -4.34 -11.51 5.97
N GLU A 122 -5.22 -12.35 5.45
CA GLU A 122 -6.65 -12.07 5.46
C GLU A 122 -7.21 -12.17 6.88
N GLY A 123 -8.23 -11.37 7.18
CA GLY A 123 -8.95 -11.44 8.45
C GLY A 123 -8.27 -10.77 9.65
N ILE A 124 -7.03 -10.28 9.53
CA ILE A 124 -6.43 -9.48 10.60
C ILE A 124 -7.11 -8.12 10.72
N LYS A 125 -7.34 -7.69 11.97
CA LYS A 125 -8.01 -6.41 12.25
C LYS A 125 -7.02 -5.25 12.06
N LYS A 126 -7.46 -4.20 11.37
CA LYS A 126 -6.75 -2.91 11.27
C LYS A 126 -6.18 -2.43 12.62
N SER A 127 -6.99 -2.45 13.68
CA SER A 127 -6.58 -1.98 15.01
C SER A 127 -5.44 -2.80 15.61
N GLU A 128 -5.37 -4.09 15.29
CA GLU A 128 -4.29 -4.98 15.72
C GLU A 128 -3.00 -4.65 15.00
N ILE A 129 -3.06 -4.48 13.67
CA ILE A 129 -1.91 -4.06 12.86
C ILE A 129 -1.39 -2.69 13.30
N ASP A 130 -2.26 -1.69 13.39
CA ASP A 130 -1.88 -0.33 13.80
C ASP A 130 -1.17 -0.36 15.16
N ARG A 131 -1.73 -1.12 16.12
CA ARG A 131 -1.13 -1.29 17.46
C ARG A 131 0.24 -1.95 17.39
N GLU A 132 0.42 -2.99 16.58
CA GLU A 132 1.71 -3.69 16.49
C GLU A 132 2.80 -2.90 15.78
N ILE A 133 2.46 -2.20 14.70
CA ILE A 133 3.38 -1.29 14.01
C ILE A 133 3.79 -0.19 14.97
N LYS A 134 2.83 0.54 15.56
CA LYS A 134 3.10 1.61 16.53
C LYS A 134 3.97 1.13 17.70
N ASN A 135 3.63 -0.02 18.30
CA ASN A 135 4.43 -0.60 19.39
C ASN A 135 5.88 -0.95 19.00
N THR A 136 6.14 -1.21 17.72
CA THR A 136 7.51 -1.46 17.24
C THR A 136 8.34 -0.19 17.25
N TRP A 137 7.72 0.96 16.98
CA TRP A 137 8.37 2.26 16.84
C TRP A 137 8.30 3.15 18.09
N LYS A 138 7.38 2.89 19.02
CA LYS A 138 7.01 3.76 20.15
C LYS A 138 8.15 4.25 21.05
N LYS A 139 9.28 3.53 21.10
CA LYS A 139 10.43 3.89 21.93
C LYS A 139 11.31 4.97 21.30
N ILE A 140 11.13 5.21 20.00
CA ILE A 140 12.08 5.94 19.16
C ILE A 140 11.37 7.04 18.38
N LEU A 141 10.12 6.81 18.01
CA LEU A 141 9.30 7.73 17.25
C LEU A 141 8.13 8.24 18.06
N ASP A 142 7.76 9.50 17.81
CA ASP A 142 6.40 9.95 18.05
C ASP A 142 5.47 9.28 17.03
N GLN A 143 4.93 8.14 17.44
CA GLN A 143 4.13 7.23 16.61
C GLN A 143 2.75 7.80 16.21
N ASP A 144 2.31 8.89 16.86
CA ASP A 144 1.03 9.53 16.61
C ASP A 144 1.16 10.75 15.69
N ASN A 145 2.41 11.19 15.43
CA ASN A 145 2.71 12.18 14.41
C ASN A 145 2.74 11.54 13.01
N TYR A 146 1.75 11.89 12.19
CA TYR A 146 1.62 11.42 10.81
C TYR A 146 2.81 11.77 9.91
N HIS A 147 3.56 12.83 10.21
CA HIS A 147 4.78 13.17 9.48
C HIS A 147 5.96 12.26 9.83
N ILE A 148 5.91 11.55 10.96
CA ILE A 148 6.94 10.62 11.44
C ILE A 148 6.58 9.18 11.08
N LEU A 149 5.36 8.73 11.41
CA LEU A 149 4.87 7.40 11.09
C LEU A 149 3.52 7.50 10.39
N ASN A 150 3.48 7.06 9.13
CA ASN A 150 2.29 7.08 8.30
C ASN A 150 1.93 5.65 7.87
N ILE A 151 0.72 5.20 8.20
CA ILE A 151 0.22 3.85 7.89
C ILE A 151 -1.02 4.02 7.00
N LYS A 152 -0.93 3.58 5.74
CA LYS A 152 -2.02 3.64 4.77
C LYS A 152 -2.45 2.24 4.35
N TYR A 153 -3.74 1.98 4.49
CA TYR A 153 -4.37 0.75 4.01
C TYR A 153 -4.83 0.99 2.59
N ILE A 154 -4.32 0.20 1.65
CA ILE A 154 -4.46 0.46 0.22
C ILE A 154 -4.99 -0.77 -0.52
N ASN A 155 -5.62 -0.53 -1.66
CA ASN A 155 -6.06 -1.58 -2.59
C ASN A 155 -4.93 -1.93 -3.58
N ASN A 156 -5.19 -2.88 -4.49
CA ASN A 156 -4.22 -3.32 -5.49
C ASN A 156 -3.80 -2.19 -6.43
N ASP A 157 -4.73 -1.37 -6.93
CA ASP A 157 -4.42 -0.27 -7.86
C ASP A 157 -3.47 0.77 -7.23
N GLU A 158 -3.75 1.15 -5.97
CA GLU A 158 -2.88 2.03 -5.21
C GLU A 158 -1.53 1.37 -4.91
N GLN A 159 -1.53 0.06 -4.61
CA GLN A 159 -0.30 -0.69 -4.39
C GLN A 159 0.61 -0.67 -5.61
N LEU A 160 0.07 -0.90 -6.82
CA LEU A 160 0.82 -0.83 -8.07
C LEU A 160 1.47 0.54 -8.23
N ARG A 161 0.69 1.62 -8.05
CA ARG A 161 1.19 2.99 -8.13
C ARG A 161 2.30 3.28 -7.10
N LYS A 162 2.19 2.73 -5.89
CA LYS A 162 3.21 2.89 -4.84
C LYS A 162 4.48 2.11 -5.16
N GLN A 163 4.35 0.88 -5.67
CA GLN A 163 5.50 0.08 -6.08
C GLN A 163 6.25 0.76 -7.23
N SER A 164 5.54 1.24 -8.25
CA SER A 164 6.16 2.01 -9.33
C SER A 164 6.84 3.28 -8.80
N TYR A 165 6.20 4.00 -7.86
CA TYR A 165 6.81 5.19 -7.26
C TYR A 165 8.14 4.89 -6.55
N MET A 166 8.23 3.76 -5.84
CA MET A 166 9.42 3.35 -5.08
C MET A 166 10.54 2.82 -5.99
N LEU A 167 10.20 2.17 -7.10
CA LEU A 167 11.18 1.45 -7.92
C LEU A 167 11.58 2.20 -9.19
N SER A 168 10.71 3.06 -9.74
CA SER A 168 10.94 3.72 -11.02
C SER A 168 11.98 4.84 -10.94
N TYR A 169 12.77 4.96 -12.01
CA TYR A 169 13.65 6.10 -12.26
C TYR A 169 12.82 7.30 -12.73
N LYS A 170 13.02 8.48 -12.13
CA LYS A 170 12.20 9.67 -12.45
C LYS A 170 13.00 10.57 -13.40
N LYS A 171 12.50 10.77 -14.62
CA LYS A 171 13.14 11.53 -15.70
C LYS A 171 13.21 13.07 -15.50
N GLU A 172 12.81 13.60 -14.34
CA GLU A 172 12.77 15.05 -14.11
C GLU A 172 14.08 15.56 -13.49
N GLU A 173 14.66 16.62 -14.05
CA GLU A 173 16.00 17.18 -13.75
C GLU A 173 16.28 17.40 -12.24
N ILE A 174 15.33 17.95 -11.50
CA ILE A 174 15.47 18.17 -10.04
C ILE A 174 15.44 16.84 -9.26
N LYS A 175 14.70 15.85 -9.76
CA LYS A 175 14.60 14.51 -9.15
C LYS A 175 15.83 13.65 -9.44
N HIS A 176 16.60 13.97 -10.48
CA HIS A 176 17.88 13.29 -10.79
C HIS A 176 18.91 13.50 -9.68
N LYS A 177 19.14 14.74 -9.21
CA LYS A 177 20.14 15.00 -8.15
C LYS A 177 19.89 14.19 -6.88
N LYS A 178 18.64 14.10 -6.42
CA LYS A 178 18.31 13.28 -5.23
C LYS A 178 18.58 11.80 -5.45
N GLN A 179 18.21 11.28 -6.62
CA GLN A 179 18.43 9.88 -6.97
C GLN A 179 19.93 9.56 -7.14
N GLU A 180 20.73 10.49 -7.67
CA GLU A 180 22.18 10.38 -7.73
C GLU A 180 22.80 10.29 -6.34
N TYR A 181 22.43 11.20 -5.42
CA TYR A 181 22.93 11.16 -4.05
C TYR A 181 22.38 9.97 -3.25
N ASP A 182 21.18 9.46 -3.56
CA ASP A 182 20.71 8.18 -3.02
C ASP A 182 21.62 7.02 -3.46
N ILE A 183 22.09 6.98 -4.72
CA ILE A 183 23.02 5.95 -5.20
C ILE A 183 24.35 6.05 -4.44
N ILE A 184 24.92 7.25 -4.32
CA ILE A 184 26.17 7.49 -3.60
C ILE A 184 26.01 7.09 -2.12
N TRP A 185 24.93 7.52 -1.48
CA TRP A 185 24.64 7.21 -0.08
C TRP A 185 24.49 5.71 0.14
N ARG A 186 23.76 5.01 -0.75
CA ARG A 186 23.61 3.55 -0.68
C ARG A 186 24.94 2.83 -0.82
N ASN A 187 25.78 3.22 -1.79
CA ASN A 187 27.10 2.63 -1.99
C ASN A 187 28.01 2.83 -0.76
N ARG A 188 28.03 4.03 -0.16
CA ARG A 188 28.83 4.29 1.05
C ARG A 188 28.37 3.49 2.27
N ASN A 189 27.10 3.10 2.33
CA ASN A 189 26.51 2.38 3.46
C ASN A 189 26.21 0.91 3.15
N ASN A 190 26.68 0.37 2.01
CA ASN A 190 26.39 -1.00 1.55
C ASN A 190 24.89 -1.34 1.53
N LEU A 191 24.05 -0.39 1.10
CA LEU A 191 22.61 -0.57 1.02
C LEU A 191 22.18 -1.02 -0.38
N ASN A 192 21.23 -1.94 -0.42
CA ASN A 192 20.56 -2.30 -1.68
C ASN A 192 19.60 -1.19 -2.13
N LYS A 193 19.33 -1.14 -3.44
CA LYS A 193 18.32 -0.26 -4.04
C LYS A 193 16.93 -0.47 -3.40
N TYR A 194 16.57 -1.72 -3.17
CA TYR A 194 15.37 -2.13 -2.47
C TYR A 194 15.61 -3.50 -1.81
N TYR A 195 14.74 -3.84 -0.88
CA TYR A 195 14.75 -5.09 -0.13
C TYR A 195 13.36 -5.71 -0.19
N TYR A 196 13.27 -7.02 -0.38
CA TYR A 196 11.98 -7.69 -0.50
C TYR A 196 12.03 -9.14 -0.01
N LEU A 197 10.86 -9.67 0.35
CA LEU A 197 10.65 -11.07 0.66
C LEU A 197 9.22 -11.45 0.29
N ASN A 198 9.05 -12.53 -0.47
CA ASN A 198 7.73 -13.08 -0.86
C ASN A 198 6.76 -12.01 -1.40
N TYR A 199 7.29 -10.98 -2.08
CA TYR A 199 6.50 -9.88 -2.61
C TYR A 199 6.67 -9.81 -4.12
N LYS A 200 5.56 -9.79 -4.84
CA LYS A 200 5.56 -9.75 -6.30
C LYS A 200 6.00 -8.37 -6.78
N ILE A 201 7.07 -8.32 -7.57
CA ILE A 201 7.53 -7.11 -8.25
C ILE A 201 6.93 -7.13 -9.65
N GLU A 202 6.10 -6.13 -9.97
CA GLU A 202 5.38 -6.08 -11.24
C GLU A 202 6.29 -5.56 -12.36
N GLN A 203 6.28 -6.23 -13.51
CA GLN A 203 7.19 -5.98 -14.64
C GLN A 203 7.14 -4.54 -15.17
N THR A 204 5.97 -3.89 -15.10
CA THR A 204 5.81 -2.48 -15.48
C THR A 204 6.68 -1.51 -14.66
N CYS A 205 7.23 -1.94 -13.53
CA CYS A 205 8.17 -1.17 -12.71
C CYS A 205 9.65 -1.33 -13.16
N GLN A 206 9.96 -2.28 -14.04
CA GLN A 206 11.34 -2.60 -14.47
C GLN A 206 11.74 -1.86 -15.76
N GLU A 207 10.78 -1.52 -16.64
CA GLU A 207 11.03 -1.01 -18.00
C GLU A 207 11.66 0.40 -18.10
N ASN A 208 11.88 1.10 -16.98
CA ASN A 208 12.51 2.43 -16.96
C ASN A 208 13.84 2.46 -16.19
N MET A 209 14.51 1.32 -16.01
CA MET A 209 15.80 1.26 -15.31
C MET A 209 16.96 1.37 -16.29
N PRO A 210 17.85 2.38 -16.19
CA PRO A 210 19.18 2.27 -16.78
C PRO A 210 19.95 1.17 -16.04
N ASP A 211 20.66 0.34 -16.80
CA ASP A 211 21.60 -0.63 -16.25
C ASP A 211 22.69 0.11 -15.46
N LEU A 212 22.73 -0.13 -14.15
CA LEU A 212 23.83 0.26 -13.26
C LEU A 212 24.18 -0.94 -12.38
#